data_AF-A0A6L7CWP1-F1
#
_entry.id   AF-A0A6L7CWP1-F1
#
_cell.length_a   1.000
_cell.length_b   1.000
_cell.length_c   1.000
_cell.angle_alpha   90.00
_cell.angle_beta   90.00
_cell.angle_gamma   90.00
#
_symmetry.space_group_name_H-M   'P 1'
#
loop_
_entity.id
_entity.type
_entity.pdbx_description
1 polymer ?
#
loop_
_entity_poly.entity_id
_entity_poly.type
_entity_poly.pdbx_seq_one_letter_code
_entity_poly.pdbx_strand_id
1 'polypeptide(L)' 'PLSILVKSKSIPADPAPELGLDTSRPIMYVLPYNSKADLLTLRAQCLAHDLPDPLEPLEIDGTLLPRYVFIHGGPRV' A
#
# COMPACT_ATOMS: atom_id res chain seq x y z
N PRO A 1 -0.71 9.19 -27.03
CA PRO A 1 -0.50 7.72 -26.97
C PRO A 1 0.95 7.41 -26.52
N LEU A 2 1.17 7.31 -25.21
CA LEU A 2 2.45 6.92 -24.59
C LEU A 2 2.26 5.55 -23.95
N SER A 3 2.21 4.48 -24.75
CA SER A 3 1.82 3.15 -24.24
C SER A 3 2.54 1.95 -24.87
N ILE A 4 3.62 2.14 -25.64
CA ILE A 4 4.27 0.99 -26.32
C ILE A 4 5.70 0.68 -25.78
N LEU A 5 6.35 1.59 -25.05
CA LEU A 5 7.74 1.37 -24.60
C LEU A 5 8.04 1.66 -23.12
N VAL A 6 7.06 2.02 -22.30
CA VAL A 6 7.28 2.15 -20.85
C VAL A 6 6.93 0.83 -20.16
N LYS A 7 7.96 0.00 -19.93
CA LYS A 7 7.88 -1.06 -18.92
C LYS A 7 7.88 -0.38 -17.55
N SER A 8 6.70 -0.12 -17.01
CA SER A 8 6.57 0.20 -15.58
C SER A 8 7.06 -1.02 -14.81
N LYS A 9 8.29 -0.96 -14.30
CA LYS A 9 8.79 -1.98 -13.37
C LYS A 9 8.33 -1.55 -11.99
N SER A 10 7.42 -2.33 -11.40
CA SER A 10 7.22 -2.27 -9.95
C SER A 10 8.55 -2.67 -9.29
N ILE A 11 9.05 -1.82 -8.41
CA ILE A 11 10.24 -2.07 -7.60
C ILE A 11 9.76 -1.90 -6.16
N PRO A 12 9.76 -2.97 -5.34
CA PRO A 12 10.27 -4.32 -5.58
C PRO A 12 9.43 -5.14 -6.59
N ALA A 13 10.00 -6.16 -7.22
CA ALA A 13 9.25 -7.07 -8.07
C ALA A 13 8.49 -8.12 -7.24
N ASP A 14 9.02 -8.47 -6.07
CA ASP A 14 8.36 -9.27 -5.05
C ASP A 14 8.62 -8.66 -3.66
N PRO A 15 7.73 -7.77 -3.18
CA PRO A 15 8.00 -6.96 -2.00
C PRO A 15 8.08 -7.77 -0.71
N ALA A 16 7.39 -8.91 -0.60
CA ALA A 16 7.42 -9.70 0.61
C ALA A 16 8.82 -10.27 0.94
N PRO A 17 9.47 -11.05 0.06
CA PRO A 17 10.83 -11.52 0.29
C PRO A 17 11.88 -10.40 0.16
N GLU A 18 11.72 -9.45 -0.77
CA GLU A 18 12.72 -8.40 -0.99
C GLU A 18 12.81 -7.41 0.18
N LEU A 19 11.71 -7.15 0.89
CA LEU A 19 11.67 -6.26 2.05
C LEU A 19 11.63 -7.03 3.38
N GLY A 20 11.64 -8.36 3.35
CA GLY A 20 11.53 -9.20 4.55
C GLY A 20 10.21 -9.00 5.30
N LEU A 21 9.10 -8.78 4.58
CA LEU A 21 7.78 -8.62 5.18
C LEU A 21 7.28 -9.98 5.68
N ASP A 22 7.05 -10.05 6.98
CA ASP A 22 6.37 -11.17 7.62
C ASP A 22 4.86 -10.88 7.66
N THR A 23 4.11 -11.48 6.74
CA THR A 23 2.66 -11.31 6.63
C THR A 23 1.88 -11.95 7.78
N SER A 24 2.53 -12.72 8.66
CA SER A 24 1.91 -13.19 9.91
C SER A 24 1.77 -12.09 10.95
N ARG A 25 2.48 -10.96 10.78
CA ARG A 25 2.44 -9.82 11.68
C ARG A 25 1.48 -8.74 11.14
N PRO A 26 0.92 -7.89 12.02
CA PRO A 26 0.17 -6.71 11.59
C PRO A 26 1.00 -5.81 10.66
N ILE A 27 0.46 -5.54 9.46
CA ILE A 27 1.04 -4.61 8.48
C ILE A 27 0.12 -3.41 8.34
N MET A 28 0.70 -2.21 8.40
CA MET A 28 0.01 -0.94 8.21
C MET A 28 0.72 -0.13 7.12
N TYR A 29 -0.05 0.47 6.22
CA TYR A 29 0.47 1.19 5.07
C TYR A 29 0.46 2.69 5.32
N VAL A 30 1.54 3.35 4.92
CA VAL A 30 1.72 4.78 5.18
C VAL A 30 1.82 5.50 3.85
N LEU A 31 0.86 6.40 3.59
CA LEU A 31 0.82 7.20 2.37
C LEU A 31 1.21 8.65 2.68
N PRO A 32 1.97 9.32 1.80
CA PRO A 32 2.45 10.67 2.05
C PRO A 32 1.32 11.70 2.04
N TYR A 33 0.33 11.56 1.15
CA TYR A 33 -0.77 12.52 0.94
C TYR A 33 -2.12 11.82 0.97
N ASN A 34 -3.18 12.54 1.35
CA ASN A 34 -4.57 12.08 1.24
C ASN A 34 -5.05 12.00 -0.22
N SER A 35 -4.50 11.06 -0.96
CA SER A 35 -4.83 10.74 -2.35
C SER A 35 -5.58 9.41 -2.40
N LYS A 36 -6.86 9.46 -2.79
CA LYS A 36 -7.65 8.24 -3.01
C LYS A 36 -7.12 7.42 -4.20
N ALA A 37 -6.55 8.08 -5.20
CA ALA A 37 -5.93 7.40 -6.33
C ALA A 37 -4.73 6.57 -5.86
N ASP A 38 -3.84 7.15 -5.06
CA ASP A 38 -2.67 6.46 -4.53
C ASP A 38 -3.07 5.28 -3.66
N LEU A 39 -4.13 5.42 -2.85
CA LEU A 39 -4.65 4.33 -2.02
C LEU A 39 -5.18 3.16 -2.87
N LEU A 40 -5.88 3.45 -3.96
CA LEU A 40 -6.36 2.42 -4.89
C LEU A 40 -5.21 1.76 -5.66
N THR A 41 -4.19 2.53 -6.06
CA THR A 41 -2.98 1.99 -6.67
C THR A 41 -2.22 1.09 -5.71
N LEU A 42 -2.07 1.50 -4.44
CA LEU A 42 -1.47 0.69 -3.39
C LEU A 42 -2.24 -0.62 -3.21
N ARG A 43 -3.58 -0.56 -3.12
CA ARG A 43 -4.43 -1.75 -3.01
C ARG A 43 -4.16 -2.73 -4.15
N ALA A 44 -4.14 -2.25 -5.39
CA ALA A 44 -3.88 -3.10 -6.55
C ALA A 44 -2.51 -3.79 -6.47
N GLN A 45 -1.49 -3.11 -5.96
CA GLN A 45 -0.17 -3.73 -5.72
C GLN A 45 -0.21 -4.73 -4.57
N CYS A 46 -0.88 -4.41 -3.46
CA CYS A 46 -0.95 -5.34 -2.32
C CYS A 46 -1.58 -6.67 -2.73
N LEU A 47 -2.72 -6.62 -3.44
CA LEU A 47 -3.40 -7.81 -3.93
C LEU A 47 -2.59 -8.59 -4.96
N ALA A 48 -1.79 -7.91 -5.79
CA ALA A 48 -0.93 -8.56 -6.78
C ALA A 48 0.28 -9.29 -6.17
N HIS A 49 0.64 -8.97 -4.92
CA HIS A 49 1.80 -9.52 -4.22
C HIS A 49 1.41 -10.28 -2.95
N ASP A 50 0.16 -10.73 -2.85
CA ASP A 50 -0.37 -11.47 -1.69
C ASP A 50 -0.16 -10.75 -0.34
N LEU A 51 -0.16 -9.41 -0.37
CA LEU A 51 -0.11 -8.57 0.83
C LEU A 51 -1.53 -8.23 1.30
N PRO A 52 -1.74 -7.99 2.61
CA PRO A 52 -3.05 -7.66 3.16
C PRO A 52 -3.70 -6.44 2.48
N ASP A 53 -5.00 -6.50 2.20
CA ASP A 53 -5.71 -5.40 1.55
C ASP A 53 -5.70 -4.14 2.45
N PRO A 54 -5.16 -2.99 1.99
CA PRO A 54 -5.15 -1.75 2.78
C PRO A 54 -6.56 -1.24 3.15
N LEU A 55 -7.61 -1.64 2.42
CA LEU A 55 -8.99 -1.25 2.73
C LEU A 55 -9.69 -2.20 3.71
N GLU A 56 -9.10 -3.34 4.01
CA GLU A 56 -9.59 -4.20 5.08
C GLU A 56 -9.13 -3.68 6.45
N PRO A 57 -10.01 -3.69 7.46
CA PRO A 57 -9.63 -3.28 8.79
C PRO A 57 -8.51 -4.17 9.34
N LEU A 58 -7.63 -3.57 10.13
CA LEU A 58 -6.59 -4.24 10.90
C LEU A 58 -7.05 -4.32 12.36
N GLU A 59 -7.12 -5.52 12.91
CA GLU A 59 -7.40 -5.71 14.33
C GLU A 59 -6.09 -5.70 15.13
N ILE A 60 -6.02 -4.82 16.14
CA ILE A 60 -4.92 -4.75 17.11
C ILE A 60 -5.54 -4.71 18.50
N ASP A 61 -5.22 -5.70 19.33
CA ASP A 61 -5.72 -5.81 20.71
C ASP A 61 -7.24 -5.65 20.84
N GLY A 62 -8.01 -6.28 19.94
CA GLY A 62 -9.48 -6.20 19.91
C GLY A 62 -10.05 -4.90 19.35
N THR A 63 -9.20 -3.98 18.88
CA THR A 63 -9.61 -2.71 18.26
C THR A 63 -9.46 -2.80 16.74
N LEU A 64 -10.51 -2.46 16.00
CA LEU A 64 -10.48 -2.36 14.54
C LEU A 64 -9.97 -0.98 14.11
N LEU A 65 -8.88 -0.96 13.37
CA LEU A 65 -8.23 0.24 12.85
C LEU A 65 -8.19 0.21 11.32
N PRO A 66 -8.20 1.36 10.64
CA PRO A 66 -7.82 1.39 9.23
C PRO A 66 -6.40 0.85 9.04
N ARG A 67 -6.18 0.02 8.03
CA ARG A 67 -4.84 -0.50 7.70
C ARG A 67 -3.95 0.53 7.00
N TYR A 68 -4.45 1.74 6.75
CA TYR A 68 -3.67 2.82 6.15
C TYR A 68 -3.73 4.12 6.97
N VAL A 69 -2.66 4.91 6.87
CA VAL A 69 -2.58 6.27 7.43
C VAL A 69 -1.98 7.23 6.41
N PHE A 70 -2.38 8.50 6.48
CA PHE A 70 -1.79 9.59 5.68
C PHE A 70 -0.90 10.46 6.56
N ILE A 71 0.34 10.73 6.14
CA ILE A 71 1.27 11.57 6.91
C ILE A 71 0.97 13.05 6.73
N HIS A 72 0.57 13.49 5.53
CA HIS A 72 0.22 14.88 5.25
C HIS A 72 -1.25 15.04 4.86
N GLY A 73 -1.87 16.12 5.35
CA GLY A 73 -3.22 16.54 4.97
C GLY A 73 -3.37 17.06 3.53
N GLY A 74 -2.30 17.02 2.73
CA GLY A 74 -2.25 17.52 1.35
C GLY A 74 -0.97 18.33 1.08
N PRO A 75 -0.69 18.70 -0.18
CA PRO A 75 0.35 19.67 -0.49
C PRO A 75 0.01 20.97 0.23
N ARG A 76 0.87 21.42 1.13
CA ARG A 76 0.78 22.79 1.66
C ARG A 76 1.32 23.70 0.56
N VAL A 77 0.45 24.46 -0.10
CA VAL A 77 0.82 25.62 -0.92
C VAL A 77 0.89 26.86 -0.06
#